data_AF-A0A9L0RS16-F1
#
_entry.id   AF-A0A9L0RS16-F1
#
_cell.length_a   1.000
_cell.length_b   1.000
_cell.length_c   1.000
_cell.angle_alpha   90.00
_cell.angle_beta   90.00
_cell.angle_gamma   90.00
#
_symmetry.space_group_name_H-M   'P 1'
#
loop_
_entity.id
_entity.type
_entity.pdbx_description
1 polymer ?
#
loop_
_entity_poly.entity_id
_entity_poly.type
_entity_poly.pdbx_seq_one_letter_code
_entity_poly.pdbx_strand_id
1 'polypeptide(L)'
;MSSQKGNVTRSRPQRHQNTFSFKNDKFDKSVQTKKINAKLHDGVCQRCKEVLEWRVKYSKYKPLSKPKKCVKCLQKTVKDSYHIMCRPCACELDVCAKCGKKEDIVIPVDLFPSSISEGQIGSPLSASHPFSRFQSLKDIHGMGRRGCSIYKSNIQHLQI
;
A
#
# COMPACT_ATOMS: atom_id res chain seq x y z
N MET A 1 20.47 -43.93 1.83
CA MET A 1 19.28 -43.06 1.70
C MET A 1 18.62 -43.35 0.37
N SER A 2 17.31 -43.61 0.31
CA SER A 2 16.64 -43.95 -0.96
C SER A 2 16.43 -42.71 -1.82
N SER A 3 16.92 -42.76 -3.06
CA SER A 3 16.75 -41.71 -4.07
C SER A 3 15.49 -41.88 -4.93
N GLN A 4 14.68 -42.93 -4.65
CA GLN A 4 13.54 -43.28 -5.49
C GLN A 4 12.40 -42.27 -5.29
N LYS A 5 12.11 -41.50 -6.35
CA LYS A 5 10.93 -40.65 -6.43
C LYS A 5 9.70 -41.55 -6.29
N GLY A 6 8.96 -41.39 -5.19
CA GLY A 6 7.81 -42.24 -4.85
C GLY A 6 6.76 -42.25 -5.97
N ASN A 7 6.07 -43.39 -6.09
CA ASN A 7 5.13 -43.75 -7.15
C ASN A 7 4.43 -42.54 -7.81
N VAL A 8 4.94 -42.14 -8.99
CA VAL A 8 4.56 -40.89 -9.68
C VAL A 8 3.12 -40.94 -10.22
N THR A 9 2.57 -42.14 -10.38
CA THR A 9 1.19 -42.41 -10.81
C THR A 9 0.31 -42.77 -9.62
N ARG A 10 -0.38 -41.76 -9.07
CA ARG A 10 -1.31 -41.95 -7.94
C ARG A 10 -2.68 -42.40 -8.45
N SER A 11 -3.05 -43.65 -8.19
CA SER A 11 -4.27 -44.28 -8.74
C SER A 11 -5.59 -43.77 -8.18
N ARG A 12 -5.60 -43.17 -6.98
CA ARG A 12 -6.80 -42.60 -6.35
C ARG A 12 -6.64 -41.09 -6.15
N PRO A 13 -7.69 -40.29 -6.38
CA PRO A 13 -7.67 -38.86 -6.11
C PRO A 13 -7.49 -38.59 -4.61
N GLN A 14 -7.12 -37.36 -4.26
CA GLN A 14 -6.94 -36.97 -2.86
C GLN A 14 -8.25 -37.11 -2.08
N ARG A 15 -8.21 -37.79 -0.92
CA ARG A 15 -9.41 -38.12 -0.10
C ARG A 15 -10.18 -36.88 0.37
N HIS A 16 -9.47 -35.81 0.69
CA HIS A 16 -10.05 -34.53 1.12
C HIS A 16 -9.72 -33.47 0.07
N GLN A 17 -10.74 -33.06 -0.68
CA GLN A 17 -10.65 -32.01 -1.68
C GLN A 17 -11.38 -30.76 -1.19
N ASN A 18 -10.87 -29.58 -1.57
CA ASN A 18 -11.54 -28.33 -1.27
C ASN A 18 -12.81 -28.22 -2.12
N THR A 19 -13.98 -28.14 -1.48
CA THR A 19 -15.27 -27.92 -2.16
C THR A 19 -15.40 -26.52 -2.77
N PHE A 20 -14.65 -25.54 -2.25
CA PHE A 20 -14.63 -24.17 -2.75
C PHE A 20 -13.21 -23.64 -2.86
N SER A 21 -12.95 -22.81 -3.87
CA SER A 21 -11.70 -22.06 -3.99
C SER A 21 -11.54 -21.08 -2.82
N PHE A 22 -10.32 -20.89 -2.34
CA PHE A 22 -10.00 -19.81 -1.39
C PHE A 22 -10.41 -18.44 -1.95
N LYS A 23 -11.03 -17.61 -1.11
CA LYS A 23 -11.41 -16.21 -1.40
C LYS A 23 -10.96 -15.34 -0.23
N ASN A 24 -10.16 -14.32 -0.50
CA ASN A 24 -9.59 -13.41 0.51
C ASN A 24 -10.71 -12.74 1.34
N ASP A 25 -11.67 -12.13 0.66
CA ASP A 25 -12.75 -11.32 1.26
C ASP A 25 -13.86 -12.12 1.96
N LYS A 26 -13.75 -13.46 2.05
CA LYS A 26 -14.79 -14.30 2.67
C LYS A 26 -14.90 -14.05 4.17
N PHE A 27 -13.76 -13.84 4.83
CA PHE A 27 -13.68 -13.69 6.29
C PHE A 27 -12.99 -12.39 6.70
N ASP A 28 -11.89 -12.02 6.04
CA ASP A 28 -11.23 -10.73 6.27
C ASP A 28 -11.78 -9.67 5.32
N LYS A 29 -12.58 -8.76 5.86
CA LYS A 29 -13.16 -7.61 5.13
C LYS A 29 -12.53 -6.29 5.56
N SER A 30 -11.35 -6.33 6.19
CA SER A 30 -10.67 -5.15 6.71
C SER A 30 -10.36 -4.12 5.62
N VAL A 31 -10.27 -2.85 6.03
CA VAL A 31 -9.90 -1.74 5.12
C VAL A 31 -8.51 -1.98 4.49
N GLN A 32 -7.61 -2.65 5.20
CA GLN A 32 -6.29 -3.02 4.68
C GLN A 32 -6.39 -4.06 3.57
N THR A 33 -7.16 -5.13 3.77
CA THR A 33 -7.34 -6.19 2.77
C THR A 33 -8.03 -5.68 1.50
N LYS A 34 -9.03 -4.79 1.63
CA LYS A 34 -9.61 -4.07 0.49
C LYS A 34 -8.58 -3.23 -0.28
N LYS A 35 -7.73 -2.47 0.43
CA LYS A 35 -6.64 -1.68 -0.18
C LYS A 35 -5.58 -2.54 -0.86
N ILE A 36 -5.32 -3.74 -0.36
CA ILE A 36 -4.39 -4.71 -0.98
C ILE A 36 -5.01 -5.33 -2.24
N ASN A 37 -6.30 -5.68 -2.21
CA ASN A 37 -7.02 -6.26 -3.36
C ASN A 37 -7.23 -5.25 -4.50
N ALA A 38 -7.42 -3.96 -4.18
CA ALA A 38 -7.53 -2.88 -5.16
C ALA A 38 -6.16 -2.36 -5.69
N LYS A 39 -5.04 -2.94 -5.23
CA LYS A 39 -3.71 -2.42 -5.57
C LYS A 39 -3.28 -2.83 -6.99
N LEU A 40 -3.05 -1.85 -7.85
CA LEU A 40 -2.39 -2.06 -9.13
C LEU A 40 -0.90 -2.42 -8.93
N HIS A 41 -0.38 -3.27 -9.81
CA HIS A 41 1.03 -3.65 -9.87
C HIS A 41 1.62 -3.18 -11.20
N ASP A 42 2.02 -1.92 -11.20
CA ASP A 42 2.63 -1.16 -12.29
C ASP A 42 4.16 -1.26 -12.29
N GLY A 43 4.81 -1.01 -13.44
CA GLY A 43 6.27 -1.04 -13.56
C GLY A 43 6.92 -2.41 -13.31
N VAL A 44 6.16 -3.51 -13.47
CA VAL A 44 6.65 -4.89 -13.30
C VAL A 44 6.39 -5.74 -14.53
N CYS A 45 7.32 -6.66 -14.83
CA CYS A 45 7.15 -7.66 -15.89
C CYS A 45 6.08 -8.69 -15.55
N GLN A 46 5.51 -9.34 -16.56
CA GLN A 46 4.38 -10.28 -16.44
C GLN A 46 4.61 -11.36 -15.37
N ARG A 47 5.78 -12.00 -15.40
CA ARG A 47 6.16 -13.02 -14.41
C ARG A 47 6.17 -12.49 -12.97
N CYS A 48 6.51 -11.22 -12.77
CA CYS A 48 6.50 -10.59 -11.46
C CYS A 48 5.09 -10.16 -11.03
N LYS A 49 4.26 -9.68 -11.96
CA LYS A 49 2.85 -9.34 -11.74
C LYS A 49 2.07 -10.54 -11.18
N GLU A 50 2.14 -11.69 -11.86
CA GLU A 50 1.52 -12.96 -11.41
C GLU A 50 1.91 -13.35 -9.97
N VAL A 51 3.19 -13.20 -9.61
CA VAL A 51 3.70 -13.54 -8.27
C VAL A 51 3.14 -12.60 -7.20
N LEU A 52 2.88 -11.34 -7.54
CA LEU A 52 2.27 -10.37 -6.63
C LEU A 52 0.76 -10.58 -6.53
N GLU A 53 0.06 -10.75 -7.65
CA GLU A 53 -1.37 -11.07 -7.71
C GLU A 53 -1.70 -12.37 -6.97
N TRP A 54 -0.86 -13.41 -7.10
CA TRP A 54 -0.99 -14.63 -6.31
C TRP A 54 -0.84 -14.37 -4.80
N ARG A 55 0.10 -13.50 -4.39
CA ARG A 55 0.24 -13.11 -2.98
C ARG A 55 -0.97 -12.34 -2.47
N VAL A 56 -1.58 -11.49 -3.30
CA VAL A 56 -2.84 -10.78 -2.99
C VAL A 56 -3.99 -11.78 -2.86
N LYS A 57 -4.21 -12.62 -3.87
CA LYS A 57 -5.28 -13.64 -3.94
C LYS A 57 -5.30 -14.60 -2.74
N TYR A 58 -4.13 -14.97 -2.22
CA TYR A 58 -3.97 -15.90 -1.10
C TYR A 58 -3.61 -15.23 0.23
N SER A 59 -3.85 -13.91 0.39
CA SER A 59 -3.64 -13.18 1.65
C SER A 59 -2.19 -13.23 2.18
N LYS A 60 -1.22 -13.47 1.30
CA LYS A 60 0.22 -13.59 1.59
C LYS A 60 1.03 -12.32 1.25
N TYR A 61 0.35 -11.26 0.79
CA TYR A 61 0.97 -9.98 0.49
C TYR A 61 1.21 -9.19 1.78
N LYS A 62 2.47 -8.82 2.05
CA LYS A 62 2.86 -8.01 3.21
C LYS A 62 3.14 -6.57 2.76
N PRO A 63 2.35 -5.55 3.14
CA PRO A 63 2.68 -4.16 2.85
C PRO A 63 3.92 -3.70 3.63
N LEU A 64 4.58 -2.65 3.14
CA LEU A 64 5.68 -1.99 3.85
C LEU A 64 5.11 -1.02 4.90
N SER A 65 5.66 -1.05 6.12
CA SER A 65 5.40 -0.03 7.15
C SER A 65 6.30 1.19 7.04
N LYS A 66 7.48 1.04 6.42
CA LYS A 66 8.47 2.10 6.17
C LYS A 66 9.06 1.92 4.76
N PRO A 67 9.37 3.00 4.02
CA PRO A 67 10.00 2.90 2.71
C PRO A 67 11.34 2.14 2.75
N LYS A 68 11.58 1.32 1.73
CA LYS A 68 12.83 0.54 1.58
C LYS A 68 13.87 1.35 0.78
N LYS A 69 15.16 1.06 0.99
CA LYS A 69 16.26 1.56 0.15
C LYS A 69 16.13 1.03 -1.29
N CYS A 70 16.28 1.91 -2.26
CA CYS A 70 16.39 1.59 -3.68
C CYS A 70 17.79 1.04 -4.01
N VAL A 71 17.88 0.06 -4.93
CA VAL A 71 19.18 -0.47 -5.42
C VAL A 71 19.92 0.52 -6.33
N LYS A 72 19.23 1.46 -7.00
CA LYS A 72 19.83 2.41 -7.95
C LYS A 72 20.24 3.73 -7.29
N CYS A 73 19.28 4.52 -6.82
CA CYS A 73 19.57 5.81 -6.18
C CYS A 73 19.99 5.71 -4.69
N LEU A 74 20.01 4.50 -4.11
CA LEU A 74 20.37 4.21 -2.69
C LEU A 74 19.52 4.89 -1.60
N GLN A 75 18.65 5.83 -1.96
CA GLN A 75 17.70 6.51 -1.09
C GLN A 75 16.55 5.60 -0.64
N LYS A 76 15.89 5.94 0.47
CA LYS A 76 14.70 5.23 1.02
C LYS A 76 13.40 5.62 0.29
N THR A 77 13.37 5.45 -1.03
CA THR A 77 12.28 5.91 -1.91
C THR A 77 11.31 4.81 -2.36
N VAL A 78 11.59 3.54 -2.03
CA VAL A 78 10.76 2.41 -2.46
C VAL A 78 9.53 2.30 -1.55
N LYS A 79 8.38 2.78 -2.04
CA LYS A 79 7.07 2.72 -1.35
C LYS A 79 6.36 1.37 -1.53
N ASP A 80 6.60 0.68 -2.64
CA ASP A 80 5.88 -0.54 -3.01
C ASP A 80 6.56 -1.82 -2.46
N SER A 81 5.75 -2.71 -1.87
CA SER A 81 6.29 -3.94 -1.27
C SER A 81 6.83 -4.90 -2.33
N TYR A 82 7.83 -5.69 -1.95
CA TYR A 82 8.61 -6.58 -2.81
C TYR A 82 9.40 -5.91 -3.95
N HIS A 83 9.38 -4.58 -4.07
CA HIS A 83 10.17 -3.86 -5.06
C HIS A 83 11.63 -3.72 -4.59
N ILE A 84 12.55 -3.61 -5.56
CA ILE A 84 13.98 -3.40 -5.33
C ILE A 84 14.45 -2.04 -5.85
N MET A 85 13.74 -1.47 -6.83
CA MET A 85 14.01 -0.14 -7.37
C MET A 85 12.85 0.82 -7.05
N CYS A 86 13.17 2.11 -7.06
CA CYS A 86 12.19 3.17 -6.96
C CYS A 86 11.44 3.33 -8.29
N ARG A 87 10.24 3.93 -8.28
CA ARG A 87 9.47 4.19 -9.51
C ARG A 87 10.28 4.95 -10.57
N PRO A 88 10.80 6.18 -10.32
CA PRO A 88 11.57 6.90 -11.35
C PRO A 88 12.79 6.12 -11.84
N CYS A 89 13.54 5.50 -10.91
CA CYS A 89 14.67 4.62 -11.20
C CYS A 89 14.35 3.44 -12.16
N ALA A 90 13.10 2.97 -12.16
CA ALA A 90 12.64 1.87 -13.00
C ALA A 90 12.15 2.36 -14.37
N CYS A 91 11.63 3.60 -14.44
CA CYS A 91 11.19 4.26 -15.68
C CYS A 91 12.41 4.70 -16.50
N GLU A 92 13.35 5.43 -15.87
CA GLU A 92 14.59 5.93 -16.49
C GLU A 92 15.46 4.83 -17.12
N LEU A 93 15.40 3.61 -16.57
CA LEU A 93 16.21 2.47 -16.99
C LEU A 93 15.43 1.41 -17.78
N ASP A 94 14.12 1.61 -17.97
CA ASP A 94 13.15 0.68 -18.55
C ASP A 94 13.33 -0.78 -18.08
N VAL A 95 13.14 -0.99 -16.77
CA VAL A 95 13.36 -2.29 -16.10
C VAL A 95 12.32 -2.58 -15.03
N CYS A 96 11.94 -3.85 -14.92
CA CYS A 96 10.99 -4.30 -13.90
C CYS A 96 11.44 -3.92 -12.48
N ALA A 97 10.67 -3.09 -11.79
CA ALA A 97 11.00 -2.52 -10.47
C ALA A 97 11.16 -3.58 -9.35
N LYS A 98 10.70 -4.81 -9.58
CA LYS A 98 10.81 -5.96 -8.67
C LYS A 98 12.01 -6.88 -8.92
N CYS A 99 12.44 -7.09 -10.16
CA CYS A 99 13.54 -8.03 -10.47
C CYS A 99 14.75 -7.42 -11.19
N GLY A 100 14.66 -6.17 -11.68
CA GLY A 100 15.77 -5.48 -12.33
C GLY A 100 16.11 -5.96 -13.74
N LYS A 101 15.28 -6.83 -14.33
CA LYS A 101 15.44 -7.31 -15.71
C LYS A 101 14.73 -6.41 -16.71
N LYS A 102 15.30 -6.33 -17.92
CA LYS A 102 14.67 -5.81 -19.14
C LYS A 102 13.83 -6.93 -19.75
N GLU A 103 12.54 -6.91 -19.46
CA GLU A 103 11.52 -7.90 -19.86
C GLU A 103 10.21 -7.12 -19.99
N ASP A 104 9.32 -7.49 -20.92
CA ASP A 104 8.10 -6.75 -21.22
C ASP A 104 7.33 -6.31 -19.97
N ILE A 105 7.25 -4.99 -19.78
CA ILE A 105 6.57 -4.35 -18.66
C ILE A 105 5.09 -4.20 -19.02
N VAL A 106 4.23 -4.92 -18.29
CA VAL A 106 2.81 -5.10 -18.65
C VAL A 106 1.98 -3.83 -18.51
N ILE A 107 2.44 -2.92 -17.65
CA ILE A 107 1.81 -1.63 -17.39
C ILE A 107 2.95 -0.60 -17.30
N PRO A 108 3.21 0.16 -18.37
CA PRO A 108 4.09 1.31 -18.35
C PRO A 108 3.68 2.29 -17.25
N VAL A 109 4.65 2.85 -16.54
CA VAL A 109 4.39 3.73 -15.38
C VAL A 109 3.84 5.09 -15.83
N ASP A 110 4.11 5.49 -17.07
CA ASP A 110 3.95 6.85 -17.56
C ASP A 110 2.53 7.21 -18.01
N LEU A 111 1.63 6.22 -18.09
CA LEU A 111 0.23 6.43 -18.51
C LEU A 111 -0.65 7.09 -17.44
N PHE A 112 -0.16 7.27 -16.21
CA PHE A 112 -0.89 7.94 -15.14
C PHE A 112 0.01 8.86 -14.31
N PRO A 113 0.06 10.17 -14.62
CA PRO A 113 0.54 11.18 -13.69
C PRO A 113 -0.35 11.14 -12.44
N SER A 114 0.20 10.72 -11.30
CA SER A 114 -0.55 10.63 -10.05
C SER A 114 -0.74 12.01 -9.41
N SER A 115 -1.58 12.84 -10.03
CA SER A 115 -2.07 14.10 -9.46
C SER A 115 -3.13 13.81 -8.39
N ILE A 116 -2.68 13.33 -7.23
CA ILE A 116 -3.41 13.50 -5.97
C ILE A 116 -2.55 14.43 -5.11
N SER A 117 -2.76 15.73 -5.32
CA SER A 117 -2.27 16.77 -4.44
C SER A 117 -3.02 16.66 -3.10
N GLU A 118 -2.28 16.43 -2.02
CA GLU A 118 -2.80 16.67 -0.67
C GLU A 118 -3.07 18.17 -0.50
N GLY A 119 -4.31 18.52 -0.13
CA GLY A 119 -4.66 19.84 0.40
C GLY A 119 -5.10 20.90 -0.62
N GLN A 120 -6.42 21.03 -0.80
CA GLN A 120 -7.12 22.33 -0.90
C GLN A 120 -8.65 22.11 -0.81
N ILE A 121 -9.19 22.23 0.41
CA ILE A 121 -10.60 22.60 0.63
C ILE A 121 -10.61 23.84 1.52
N GLY A 122 -10.91 24.96 0.89
CA GLY A 122 -10.87 26.32 1.42
C GLY A 122 -10.55 27.24 0.24
N SER A 123 -11.37 28.23 -0.13
CA SER A 123 -12.62 28.74 0.46
C SER A 123 -13.52 29.32 -0.65
N PRO A 124 -14.80 29.65 -0.42
CA PRO A 124 -15.73 29.98 -1.50
C PRO A 124 -15.64 31.46 -1.93
N LEU A 125 -15.72 31.73 -3.24
CA LEU A 125 -15.87 33.08 -3.80
C LEU A 125 -16.75 33.10 -5.06
N SER A 126 -18.02 33.50 -4.90
CA SER A 126 -18.60 34.68 -5.58
C SER A 126 -20.05 34.85 -5.13
N ALA A 127 -20.50 36.10 -5.04
CA ALA A 127 -21.71 36.47 -4.31
C ALA A 127 -22.87 36.82 -5.25
N SER A 128 -24.09 36.55 -4.78
CA SER A 128 -25.28 37.34 -5.13
C SER A 128 -26.25 37.34 -3.94
N HIS A 129 -26.34 38.48 -3.23
CA HIS A 129 -27.40 38.75 -2.25
C HIS A 129 -28.70 39.15 -3.00
N PRO A 130 -29.88 39.00 -2.36
CA PRO A 130 -30.38 40.15 -1.59
C PRO A 130 -30.97 39.81 -0.20
N PHE A 131 -30.61 40.69 0.75
CA PHE A 131 -31.37 41.17 1.91
C PHE A 131 -32.71 40.51 2.34
N SER A 132 -32.72 39.94 3.55
CA SER A 132 -33.64 40.23 4.68
C SER A 132 -33.43 39.16 5.77
N ARG A 133 -33.65 39.33 7.08
CA ARG A 133 -33.79 40.42 8.08
C ARG A 133 -34.10 39.65 9.40
N PHE A 134 -33.79 40.19 10.58
CA PHE A 134 -34.07 39.62 11.93
C PHE A 134 -33.24 38.37 12.33
N GLN A 135 -32.87 38.13 13.61
CA GLN A 135 -32.66 39.04 14.76
C GLN A 135 -31.83 38.33 15.84
N SER A 136 -31.10 39.13 16.63
CA SER A 136 -30.63 38.84 17.99
C SER A 136 -29.38 37.97 18.19
N LEU A 137 -28.47 38.59 18.95
CA LEU A 137 -27.23 38.10 19.54
C LEU A 137 -27.50 37.75 21.01
N LYS A 138 -27.05 36.58 21.49
CA LYS A 138 -27.04 35.99 22.87
C LYS A 138 -27.25 34.47 22.70
N ASP A 139 -26.54 33.51 23.28
CA ASP A 139 -25.37 33.44 24.17
C ASP A 139 -24.64 32.10 23.82
N ILE A 140 -23.56 31.59 24.45
CA ILE A 140 -23.01 31.80 25.80
C ILE A 140 -21.50 31.48 25.85
N HIS A 141 -20.86 31.80 26.98
CA HIS A 141 -19.49 31.38 27.31
C HIS A 141 -19.42 29.95 27.89
N GLY A 142 -18.32 29.23 27.66
CA GLY A 142 -17.69 28.46 28.73
C GLY A 142 -17.17 27.05 28.40
N MET A 143 -16.03 26.72 29.06
CA MET A 143 -15.44 25.39 29.24
C MET A 143 -14.89 24.68 27.99
N GLY A 144 -13.69 24.08 28.00
CA GLY A 144 -12.66 24.06 29.04
C GLY A 144 -11.50 23.16 28.61
N ARG A 145 -10.28 23.68 28.56
CA ARG A 145 -9.10 22.90 28.14
C ARG A 145 -8.71 21.93 29.25
N ARG A 146 -8.91 20.62 29.04
CA ARG A 146 -8.23 19.58 29.84
C ARG A 146 -7.05 19.03 29.05
N GLY A 147 -5.87 19.56 29.33
CA GLY A 147 -4.64 18.82 29.07
C GLY A 147 -4.46 17.73 30.12
N CYS A 148 -3.73 16.68 29.79
CA CYS A 148 -3.06 15.85 30.78
C CYS A 148 -1.64 15.59 30.26
N SER A 149 -0.66 16.21 30.90
CA SER A 149 0.74 15.83 30.76
C SER A 149 0.99 14.57 31.57
N ILE A 150 1.82 13.65 31.07
CA ILE A 150 2.64 12.79 31.91
C ILE A 150 3.94 12.45 31.14
N TYR A 151 5.03 13.01 31.68
CA TYR A 151 6.44 12.60 31.60
C TYR A 151 7.20 12.51 30.26
N LYS A 152 8.08 13.51 30.08
CA LYS A 152 9.42 13.38 29.47
C LYS A 152 10.49 13.35 30.58
N SER A 153 11.39 12.36 30.56
CA SER A 153 12.76 12.33 31.15
C SER A 153 13.26 10.87 31.07
N ASN A 154 14.55 10.50 30.93
CA ASN A 154 15.86 11.17 30.73
C ASN A 154 16.52 10.55 29.47
N ILE A 155 17.30 11.21 28.61
CA ILE A 155 18.53 12.02 28.77
C ILE A 155 19.76 11.26 29.29
N GLN A 156 20.83 11.41 28.51
CA GLN A 156 22.11 10.71 28.48
C GLN A 156 23.07 11.05 29.63
N HIS A 157 23.86 10.07 30.06
CA HIS A 157 25.30 10.12 30.41
C HIS A 157 25.72 8.66 30.76
N LEU A 158 26.93 8.14 30.55
CA LEU A 158 28.27 8.70 30.31
C LEU A 158 29.05 7.87 29.28
N GLN A 159 30.09 8.47 28.69
CA GLN A 159 31.26 7.74 28.18
C GLN A 159 32.23 7.43 29.33
N ILE A 160 32.91 6.29 29.25
CA ILE A 160 34.37 6.09 29.37
C ILE A 160 34.69 4.82 28.55
#